data_AF-A0A644UJR7-F1
#
_entry.id   AF-A0A644UJR7-F1
#
_cell.length_a   1.000
_cell.length_b   1.000
_cell.length_c   1.000
_cell.angle_alpha   90.00
_cell.angle_beta   90.00
_cell.angle_gamma   90.00
#
_symmetry.space_group_name_H-M   'P 1'
#
loop_
_entity.id
_entity.type
_entity.pdbx_description
1 polymer ?
#
loop_
_entity_poly.entity_id
_entity_poly.type
_entity_poly.pdbx_seq_one_letter_code
_entity_poly.pdbx_strand_id
1 'polypeptide(L)'
;MSDRNYQDTDLTDPHGEAEMLRAEVERWRTAAIQKDKLHAAAMSVVRASSYENEAIRDELEAITTERDALRAEVEQLRIDAERYRYLRERDLETISAGGVFAGMTPRNVVLNGEDLDHAVDAALKGDDHEWN
;
A
#
# COMPACT_ATOMS: atom_id res chain seq x y z
N MET A 1 73.63 -37.18 49.82
CA MET A 1 74.39 -36.60 48.69
C MET A 1 73.99 -37.32 47.43
N SER A 2 73.98 -36.60 46.31
CA SER A 2 73.63 -37.01 44.93
C SER A 2 72.12 -36.93 44.65
N ASP A 3 71.56 -35.75 44.32
CA ASP A 3 71.75 -34.86 43.16
C ASP A 3 71.49 -35.51 41.78
N ARG A 4 70.58 -34.83 41.05
CA ARG A 4 70.32 -34.84 39.60
C ARG A 4 69.51 -36.03 39.05
N ASN A 5 68.55 -35.85 38.14
CA ASN A 5 68.39 -34.76 37.18
C ASN A 5 66.92 -34.60 36.76
N TYR A 6 66.43 -33.36 36.84
CA TYR A 6 65.26 -32.87 36.13
C TYR A 6 65.74 -32.53 34.70
N GLN A 7 65.45 -33.39 33.72
CA GLN A 7 65.58 -33.07 32.29
C GLN A 7 64.37 -33.70 31.60
N ASP A 8 63.30 -32.95 31.38
CA ASP A 8 63.17 -32.00 30.26
C ASP A 8 63.13 -32.76 28.93
N THR A 9 61.94 -33.21 28.56
CA THR A 9 61.59 -33.59 27.19
C THR A 9 60.18 -33.10 26.90
N ASP A 10 59.99 -31.79 27.01
CA ASP A 10 58.97 -31.11 26.22
C ASP A 10 59.58 -30.91 24.82
N LEU A 11 59.58 -31.98 24.04
CA LEU A 11 59.94 -31.97 22.62
C LEU A 11 58.62 -31.91 21.85
N THR A 12 57.93 -30.79 21.95
CA THR A 12 57.01 -30.38 20.91
C THR A 12 57.81 -30.26 19.63
N ASP A 13 57.52 -31.12 18.66
CA ASP A 13 58.16 -31.11 17.35
C ASP A 13 57.90 -29.74 16.70
N PRO A 14 58.92 -28.86 16.60
CA PRO A 14 58.73 -27.50 16.12
C PRO A 14 58.36 -27.49 14.62
N HIS A 15 58.62 -28.59 13.89
CA HIS A 15 58.18 -28.73 12.52
C HIS A 15 56.68 -29.04 12.42
N GLY A 16 56.17 -29.91 13.30
CA GLY A 16 54.74 -30.23 13.41
C GLY A 16 53.89 -29.04 13.85
N GLU A 17 54.37 -28.25 14.83
CA GLU A 17 53.69 -27.01 15.25
C GLU A 17 53.65 -25.97 14.13
N ALA A 18 54.75 -25.79 13.39
CA ALA A 18 54.81 -24.87 12.28
C ALA A 18 53.86 -25.28 11.13
N GLU A 19 53.72 -26.58 10.85
CA GLU A 19 52.76 -27.08 9.87
C GLU A 19 51.30 -26.89 10.31
N MET A 20 50.99 -27.14 11.59
CA MET A 20 49.65 -26.89 12.12
C MET A 20 49.26 -25.42 12.07
N LEU A 21 50.17 -24.52 12.48
CA LEU A 21 49.93 -23.08 12.41
C LEU A 21 49.73 -22.60 10.97
N ARG A 22 50.49 -23.13 10.01
CA ARG A 22 50.28 -22.84 8.57
C ARG A 22 48.91 -23.33 8.09
N ALA A 23 48.51 -24.55 8.49
CA ALA A 23 47.20 -25.09 8.15
C ALA A 23 46.06 -24.25 8.76
N GLU A 24 46.24 -23.76 9.99
CA GLU A 24 45.27 -22.89 10.64
C GLU A 24 45.18 -21.52 9.96
N VAL A 25 46.31 -20.91 9.61
CA VAL A 25 46.34 -19.64 8.84
C VAL A 25 45.62 -19.80 7.50
N GLU A 26 45.84 -20.90 6.77
CA GLU A 26 45.14 -21.15 5.51
C GLU A 26 43.64 -21.43 5.70
N ARG A 27 43.23 -22.03 6.82
CA ARG A 27 41.80 -22.15 7.17
C ARG A 27 41.16 -20.79 7.40
N TRP A 28 41.80 -19.92 8.20
CA TRP A 28 41.30 -18.55 8.45
C TRP A 28 41.24 -17.72 7.17
N ARG A 29 42.27 -17.84 6.32
CA ARG A 29 42.31 -17.18 5.01
C ARG A 29 41.17 -17.64 4.11
N THR A 30 40.93 -18.95 4.03
CA THR A 30 39.83 -19.51 3.24
C THR A 30 38.47 -19.09 3.78
N ALA A 31 38.30 -19.09 5.11
CA ALA A 31 37.07 -18.64 5.76
C ALA A 31 36.79 -17.14 5.50
N ALA A 32 37.82 -16.29 5.52
CA ALA A 32 37.69 -14.88 5.19
C ALA A 32 37.20 -14.66 3.74
N ILE A 33 37.81 -15.36 2.77
CA ILE A 33 37.38 -15.30 1.36
C ILE A 33 35.94 -15.78 1.22
N GLN A 34 35.57 -16.86 1.91
CA GLN A 34 34.20 -17.39 1.86
C GLN A 34 33.20 -16.40 2.46
N LYS A 35 33.55 -15.72 3.56
CA LYS A 35 32.72 -14.67 4.16
C LYS A 35 32.50 -13.52 3.19
N ASP A 36 33.55 -13.05 2.51
CA ASP A 36 33.44 -11.94 1.56
C ASP A 36 32.56 -12.32 0.36
N LYS A 37 32.69 -13.56 -0.14
CA LYS A 37 31.81 -14.10 -1.19
C LYS A 37 30.34 -14.14 -0.75
N LEU A 38 30.08 -14.63 0.47
CA LEU A 38 28.73 -14.69 1.02
C LEU A 38 28.14 -13.28 1.21
N HIS A 39 28.94 -12.33 1.68
CA HIS A 39 28.52 -10.94 1.83
C HIS A 39 28.18 -10.32 0.47
N ALA A 40 29.03 -10.51 -0.55
CA ALA A 40 28.76 -10.02 -1.90
C ALA A 40 27.48 -10.64 -2.50
N ALA A 41 27.27 -11.95 -2.30
CA ALA A 41 26.05 -12.62 -2.73
C ALA A 41 24.81 -12.06 -2.00
N ALA A 42 24.88 -11.86 -0.68
CA ALA A 42 23.81 -11.27 0.11
C ALA A 42 23.48 -9.85 -0.36
N MET A 43 24.49 -9.00 -0.62
CA MET A 43 24.27 -7.65 -1.14
C MET A 43 23.60 -7.67 -2.52
N SER A 44 23.97 -8.61 -3.39
CA SER A 44 23.33 -8.77 -4.70
C SER A 44 21.85 -9.13 -4.55
N VAL A 45 21.51 -10.05 -3.65
CA VAL A 45 20.12 -10.44 -3.38
C VAL A 45 19.34 -9.25 -2.81
N VAL A 46 19.89 -8.57 -1.80
CA VAL A 46 19.25 -7.40 -1.18
C VAL A 46 18.99 -6.31 -2.22
N ARG A 47 19.94 -6.06 -3.13
CA ARG A 47 19.76 -5.07 -4.19
C ARG A 47 18.66 -5.49 -5.16
N ALA A 48 18.66 -6.74 -5.63
CA ALA A 48 17.63 -7.24 -6.54
C ALA A 48 16.23 -7.14 -5.91
N SER A 49 16.07 -7.60 -4.67
CA SER A 49 14.81 -7.48 -3.95
C SER A 49 14.43 -6.03 -3.65
N SER A 50 15.38 -5.11 -3.50
CA SER A 50 15.06 -3.68 -3.31
C SER A 50 14.41 -3.10 -4.56
N TYR A 51 14.89 -3.44 -5.76
CA TYR A 51 14.27 -3.00 -7.02
C TYR A 51 12.89 -3.60 -7.22
N GLU A 52 12.71 -4.89 -6.92
CA GLU A 52 11.40 -5.55 -6.98
C GLU A 52 10.42 -4.89 -6.00
N ASN A 53 10.86 -4.61 -4.77
CA ASN A 53 10.04 -3.93 -3.77
C ASN A 53 9.68 -2.50 -4.17
N GLU A 54 10.59 -1.78 -4.83
CA GLU A 54 10.33 -0.43 -5.34
C GLU A 54 9.29 -0.48 -6.46
N ALA A 55 9.47 -1.37 -7.45
CA ALA A 55 8.49 -1.54 -8.53
C ALA A 55 7.09 -1.94 -8.02
N ILE A 56 7.02 -2.85 -7.05
CA ILE A 56 5.76 -3.25 -6.42
C ILE A 56 5.11 -2.09 -5.66
N ARG A 57 5.90 -1.23 -5.01
CA ARG A 57 5.37 -0.05 -4.32
C ARG A 57 4.78 0.96 -5.31
N ASP A 58 5.47 1.21 -6.41
CA ASP A 58 5.00 2.13 -7.45
C ASP A 58 3.70 1.63 -8.08
N GLU A 59 3.62 0.33 -8.38
CA GLU A 59 2.40 -0.29 -8.90
C GLU A 59 1.26 -0.25 -7.87
N LEU A 60 1.56 -0.51 -6.60
CA LEU A 60 0.58 -0.41 -5.52
C LEU A 60 0.05 1.02 -5.39
N GLU A 61 0.91 2.03 -5.48
CA GLU A 61 0.50 3.44 -5.42
C GLU A 61 -0.43 3.80 -6.59
N ALA A 62 -0.08 3.38 -7.82
CA ALA A 62 -0.92 3.57 -8.99
C ALA A 62 -2.31 2.92 -8.83
N ILE A 63 -2.35 1.65 -8.39
CA ILE A 63 -3.59 0.92 -8.14
C ILE A 63 -4.41 1.59 -7.04
N THR A 64 -3.78 2.08 -5.98
CA THR A 64 -4.52 2.78 -4.90
C THR A 64 -5.14 4.08 -5.39
N THR A 65 -4.43 4.83 -6.23
CA THR A 65 -4.92 6.07 -6.83
C THR A 65 -6.12 5.80 -7.74
N GLU A 66 -6.00 4.79 -8.61
CA GLU A 66 -7.09 4.39 -9.51
C GLU A 66 -8.32 3.89 -8.72
N ARG A 67 -8.11 3.06 -7.70
CA ARG A 67 -9.18 2.58 -6.82
C ARG A 67 -9.93 3.74 -6.17
N ASP A 68 -9.21 4.75 -5.70
CA ASP A 68 -9.82 5.88 -5.00
C ASP A 68 -10.59 6.80 -5.99
N ALA A 69 -10.09 6.97 -7.22
CA ALA A 69 -10.83 7.62 -8.29
C ALA A 69 -12.13 6.88 -8.65
N LEU A 70 -12.05 5.55 -8.84
CA LEU A 70 -13.22 4.72 -9.13
C LEU A 70 -14.25 4.75 -7.99
N ARG A 71 -13.80 4.78 -6.72
CA ARG A 71 -14.71 4.93 -5.58
C ARG A 71 -15.45 6.26 -5.59
N ALA A 72 -14.76 7.35 -5.92
CA ALA A 72 -15.38 8.66 -6.04
C ALA A 72 -16.43 8.69 -7.16
N GLU A 73 -16.11 8.09 -8.33
CA GLU A 73 -17.04 7.99 -9.45
C GLU A 73 -18.29 7.14 -9.11
N VAL A 74 -18.08 5.98 -8.47
CA VAL A 74 -19.19 5.13 -8.02
C VAL A 74 -20.09 5.85 -7.03
N GLU A 75 -19.53 6.65 -6.12
CA GLU A 75 -20.34 7.41 -5.16
C GLU A 75 -21.15 8.51 -5.85
N GLN A 76 -20.59 9.21 -6.84
CA GLN A 76 -21.36 10.18 -7.65
C GLN A 76 -22.51 9.50 -8.40
N LEU A 77 -22.24 8.37 -9.06
CA LEU A 77 -23.28 7.60 -9.74
C LEU A 77 -24.37 7.09 -8.77
N ARG A 78 -24.00 6.77 -7.53
CA ARG A 78 -24.95 6.36 -6.49
C ARG A 78 -25.87 7.52 -6.10
N ILE A 79 -25.32 8.72 -5.91
CA ILE A 79 -26.07 9.95 -5.61
C ILE A 79 -27.03 10.26 -6.76
N ASP A 80 -26.54 10.27 -7.99
CA ASP A 80 -27.37 10.55 -9.17
C ASP A 80 -28.50 9.53 -9.34
N ALA A 81 -28.22 8.25 -9.09
CA ALA A 81 -29.22 7.20 -9.13
C ALA A 81 -30.28 7.36 -8.02
N GLU A 82 -29.89 7.81 -6.83
CA GLU A 82 -30.80 8.11 -5.72
C GLU A 82 -31.71 9.30 -6.05
N ARG A 83 -31.14 10.39 -6.57
CA ARG A 83 -31.89 11.56 -7.07
C ARG A 83 -32.88 11.17 -8.17
N TYR A 84 -32.45 10.34 -9.12
CA TYR A 84 -33.31 9.85 -10.19
C TYR A 84 -34.48 9.02 -9.66
N ARG A 85 -34.23 8.11 -8.70
CA ARG A 85 -35.29 7.32 -8.06
C ARG A 85 -36.29 8.21 -7.34
N TYR A 86 -35.81 9.20 -6.59
CA TYR A 86 -36.66 10.17 -5.90
C TYR A 86 -37.61 10.90 -6.86
N LEU A 87 -37.10 11.36 -8.02
CA LEU A 87 -37.93 12.01 -9.04
C LEU A 87 -38.93 11.04 -9.69
N ARG A 88 -38.52 9.79 -9.92
CA ARG A 88 -39.35 8.77 -10.58
C ARG A 88 -40.52 8.29 -9.70
N GLU A 89 -40.33 8.26 -8.39
CA GLU A 89 -41.31 7.71 -7.44
C GLU A 89 -42.38 8.73 -7.01
N ARG A 90 -42.26 10.01 -7.39
CA ARG A 90 -43.30 11.01 -7.07
C ARG A 90 -44.58 10.78 -7.86
N ASP A 91 -45.69 10.93 -7.16
CA ASP A 91 -47.04 10.87 -7.71
C ASP A 91 -47.26 12.02 -8.73
N LEU A 92 -47.65 11.65 -9.95
CA LEU A 92 -47.84 12.56 -11.08
C LEU A 92 -49.26 13.18 -11.12
N GLU A 93 -50.18 12.72 -10.26
CA GLU A 93 -51.57 13.21 -10.24
C GLU A 93 -51.71 14.71 -9.86
N THR A 94 -50.61 15.37 -9.46
CA THR A 94 -50.60 16.81 -9.17
C THR A 94 -50.30 17.75 -10.36
N ILE A 95 -50.02 17.25 -11.58
CA ILE A 95 -49.59 18.09 -12.72
C ILE A 95 -50.66 18.14 -13.83
N SER A 96 -51.55 19.14 -13.78
CA SER A 96 -52.74 19.19 -14.64
C SER A 96 -52.63 20.03 -15.93
N ALA A 97 -51.44 20.32 -16.48
CA ALA A 97 -51.33 21.22 -17.66
C ALA A 97 -50.19 20.96 -18.68
N GLY A 98 -49.41 19.88 -18.57
CA GLY A 98 -48.48 19.42 -19.61
C GLY A 98 -46.99 19.70 -19.38
N GLY A 99 -46.15 18.86 -20.03
CA GLY A 99 -44.67 18.85 -19.98
C GLY A 99 -44.06 18.09 -18.79
N VAL A 100 -42.93 17.40 -18.99
CA VAL A 100 -42.15 16.79 -17.90
C VAL A 100 -41.13 17.80 -17.41
N PHE A 101 -41.37 18.37 -16.23
CA PHE A 101 -40.45 19.28 -15.53
C PHE A 101 -40.38 18.85 -14.07
N ALA A 102 -39.18 18.84 -13.47
CA ALA A 102 -39.06 18.75 -12.03
C ALA A 102 -39.33 20.15 -11.45
N GLY A 103 -40.61 20.46 -11.25
CA GLY A 103 -41.06 21.75 -10.76
C GLY A 103 -41.35 21.73 -9.26
N MET A 104 -41.06 22.83 -8.56
CA MET A 104 -41.49 23.02 -7.18
C MET A 104 -42.95 23.48 -7.16
N THR A 105 -43.87 22.61 -6.73
CA THR A 105 -45.27 22.97 -6.48
C THR A 105 -45.43 23.45 -5.02
N PRO A 106 -46.37 24.37 -4.72
CA PRO A 106 -47.33 25.04 -5.61
C PRO A 106 -46.74 26.28 -6.31
N ARG A 107 -45.47 26.63 -6.06
CA ARG A 107 -44.85 27.87 -6.57
C ARG A 107 -44.70 27.90 -8.09
N ASN A 108 -44.95 26.78 -8.78
CA ASN A 108 -44.84 26.63 -10.24
C ASN A 108 -43.48 27.10 -10.78
N VAL A 109 -42.41 26.84 -10.02
CA VAL A 109 -41.02 27.14 -10.41
C VAL A 109 -40.44 25.92 -11.10
N VAL A 110 -39.88 26.10 -12.29
CA VAL A 110 -39.12 25.06 -12.99
C VAL A 110 -37.70 25.02 -12.42
N LEU A 111 -37.28 23.88 -11.89
CA LEU A 111 -35.89 23.65 -11.47
C LEU A 111 -35.17 22.79 -12.52
N ASN A 112 -33.88 23.07 -12.74
CA ASN A 112 -33.01 22.29 -13.62
C ASN A 112 -31.59 22.23 -13.06
N GLY A 113 -30.77 21.31 -13.59
CA GLY A 113 -29.35 21.21 -13.23
C GLY A 113 -29.09 21.19 -11.72
N GLU A 114 -28.14 22.01 -11.28
CA GLU A 114 -27.72 22.11 -9.87
C GLU A 114 -28.86 22.53 -8.93
N ASP A 115 -29.76 23.43 -9.37
CA ASP A 115 -30.90 23.88 -8.55
C ASP A 115 -31.88 22.74 -8.27
N LEU A 116 -32.05 21.83 -9.23
CA LEU A 116 -32.84 20.62 -9.06
C LEU A 116 -32.18 19.63 -8.10
N ASP A 117 -30.87 19.40 -8.28
CA ASP A 117 -30.10 18.49 -7.44
C ASP A 117 -30.12 18.93 -5.97
N HIS A 118 -29.91 20.22 -5.71
CA HIS A 118 -29.99 20.78 -4.36
C HIS A 118 -31.37 20.61 -3.72
N ALA A 119 -32.44 20.82 -4.49
CA ALA A 119 -33.81 20.65 -4.00
C ALA A 119 -34.13 19.19 -3.67
N VAL A 120 -33.64 18.24 -4.48
CA VAL A 120 -33.79 16.80 -4.22
C VAL A 120 -32.99 16.38 -2.99
N ASP A 121 -31.73 16.84 -2.87
CA ASP A 121 -30.88 16.53 -1.71
C ASP A 121 -31.46 17.06 -0.39
N ALA A 122 -32.05 18.26 -0.40
CA ALA A 122 -32.73 18.83 0.76
C ALA A 122 -33.94 17.98 1.18
N ALA A 123 -34.75 17.55 0.20
CA ALA A 123 -35.91 16.71 0.46
C ALA A 123 -35.54 15.31 0.95
N LEU A 124 -34.47 14.70 0.40
CA LEU A 124 -33.96 13.41 0.88
C LEU A 124 -33.44 13.47 2.33
N LYS A 125 -32.89 14.61 2.75
CA LYS A 125 -32.44 14.84 4.14
C LYS A 125 -33.58 15.17 5.10
N GLY A 126 -34.79 15.43 4.60
CA GLY A 126 -35.93 15.89 5.41
C GLY A 126 -35.83 17.36 5.83
N ASP A 127 -34.93 18.12 5.22
CA ASP A 127 -34.75 19.55 5.44
C ASP A 127 -35.62 20.34 4.46
N ASP A 128 -36.95 20.25 4.61
CA ASP A 128 -37.90 21.15 3.94
C ASP A 128 -37.79 22.55 4.58
N HIS A 129 -36.65 23.23 4.41
CA HIS A 129 -36.54 24.64 4.77
C HIS A 129 -37.43 25.44 3.81
N GLU A 130 -38.40 26.17 4.40
CA GLU A 130 -39.27 27.12 3.72
C GLU A 130 -38.44 28.14 2.93
N TRP A 131 -38.29 27.90 1.63
CA TRP A 131 -37.83 28.91 0.67
C TRP A 131 -38.90 30.01 0.56
N ASN A 132 -38.88 30.96 1.49
CA ASN A 132 -39.77 32.11 1.54
C ASN A 132 -39.36 33.16 0.50
#